data_AF-A0A0P1G2S9-F1
#
_entry.id   AF-A0A0P1G2S9-F1
#
_cell.length_a   1.000
_cell.length_b   1.000
_cell.length_c   1.000
_cell.angle_alpha   90.00
_cell.angle_beta   90.00
_cell.angle_gamma   90.00
#
_symmetry.space_group_name_H-M   'P 1'
#
loop_
_entity.id
_entity.type
_entity.pdbx_description
1 polymer ?
#
loop_
_entity_poly.entity_id
_entity_poly.type
_entity_poly.pdbx_seq_one_letter_code
_entity_poly.pdbx_strand_id
1 'polypeptide(L)'
;MFRLAALLCALLFASAASATTLWVNAPKDGFLNLRTGPSTGYHVIQKMPHASRVEVLRAPGKWVKLRAASGRVGWAHSGWLSPQRPHVKPDTHTAQGVRFVDAPRHAGLNLRSGPGTGYTVVKLMRDGARVEVLGRKGQWLLVRHARSGHVGYAHRAYLSKQRPHRLRQPHHGAERGYEHQHAPRGQAAPDLAQILLACQGRPPRATQACIAQRLNGHR
;
A
#
# COMPACT_ATOMS: atom_id res chain seq x y z
N MET A 1 -3.92 -70.02 32.50
CA MET A 1 -3.84 -68.75 33.28
C MET A 1 -2.46 -68.21 32.95
N PHE A 2 -2.19 -67.06 32.33
CA PHE A 2 -2.77 -65.70 32.30
C PHE A 2 -2.92 -65.26 30.83
N ARG A 3 -4.00 -64.66 30.29
CA ARG A 3 -4.72 -63.40 30.56
C ARG A 3 -3.92 -62.08 30.44
N LEU A 4 -4.15 -61.43 29.29
CA LEU A 4 -4.20 -59.98 28.98
C LEU A 4 -3.03 -59.05 29.37
N ALA A 5 -2.44 -58.43 28.35
CA ALA A 5 -2.05 -57.00 28.36
C ALA A 5 -1.87 -56.44 26.91
N ALA A 6 -2.89 -56.52 26.06
CA ALA A 6 -2.87 -55.83 24.77
C ALA A 6 -3.20 -54.34 24.98
N LEU A 7 -2.19 -53.49 25.15
CA LEU A 7 -2.38 -52.04 25.17
C LEU A 7 -2.82 -51.55 23.78
N LEU A 8 -4.13 -51.40 23.60
CA LEU A 8 -4.72 -50.77 22.42
C LEU A 8 -4.50 -49.25 22.51
N CYS A 9 -3.30 -48.80 22.14
CA CYS A 9 -3.02 -47.37 21.97
C CYS A 9 -3.78 -46.86 20.75
N ALA A 10 -5.02 -46.44 20.96
CA ALA A 10 -5.88 -45.85 19.94
C ALA A 10 -5.33 -44.48 19.53
N LEU A 11 -4.40 -44.49 18.56
CA LEU A 11 -3.91 -43.29 17.89
C LEU A 11 -5.10 -42.56 17.24
N LEU A 12 -5.56 -41.52 17.93
CA LEU A 12 -6.52 -40.55 17.39
C LEU A 12 -5.84 -39.78 16.25
N PHE A 13 -5.87 -40.37 15.05
CA PHE A 13 -5.63 -39.66 13.80
C PHE A 13 -6.77 -38.66 13.59
N ALA A 14 -6.66 -37.51 14.26
CA ALA A 14 -7.48 -36.34 14.03
C ALA A 14 -7.25 -35.87 12.58
N SER A 15 -8.03 -36.42 11.66
CA SER A 15 -7.90 -36.13 10.23
C SER A 15 -8.23 -34.66 10.01
N ALA A 16 -7.18 -33.86 9.78
CA ALA A 16 -7.31 -32.44 9.55
C ALA A 16 -8.02 -32.23 8.20
N ALA A 17 -9.32 -31.93 8.26
CA ALA A 17 -10.13 -31.65 7.09
C ALA A 17 -9.55 -30.44 6.34
N SER A 18 -8.89 -30.69 5.20
CA SER A 18 -8.29 -29.67 4.35
C SER A 18 -9.35 -28.76 3.77
N ALA A 19 -9.57 -27.62 4.42
CA ALA A 19 -10.63 -26.70 4.04
C ALA A 19 -10.30 -25.98 2.71
N THR A 20 -11.17 -26.18 1.70
CA THR A 20 -10.96 -25.64 0.36
C THR A 20 -10.93 -24.12 0.39
N THR A 21 -9.83 -23.52 -0.10
CA THR A 21 -9.74 -22.06 -0.25
C THR A 21 -10.29 -21.63 -1.60
N LEU A 22 -11.17 -20.63 -1.61
CA LEU A 22 -11.68 -19.95 -2.81
C LEU A 22 -11.43 -18.43 -2.72
N TRP A 23 -11.74 -17.72 -3.80
CA TRP A 23 -11.56 -16.28 -3.94
C TRP A 23 -12.84 -15.59 -4.43
N VAL A 24 -13.14 -14.40 -3.88
CA VAL A 24 -14.29 -13.60 -4.30
C VAL A 24 -14.07 -12.99 -5.68
N ASN A 25 -14.88 -13.37 -6.67
CA ASN A 25 -14.83 -12.90 -8.05
C ASN A 25 -15.96 -11.92 -8.39
N ALA A 26 -16.08 -10.80 -7.67
CA ALA A 26 -17.09 -9.76 -7.94
C ALA A 26 -16.49 -8.47 -8.56
N PRO A 27 -15.99 -8.47 -9.82
CA PRO A 27 -15.27 -7.32 -10.42
C PRO A 27 -16.18 -6.15 -10.85
N LYS A 28 -17.50 -6.37 -10.92
CA LYS A 28 -18.49 -5.32 -11.21
C LYS A 28 -18.79 -4.50 -9.95
N ASP A 29 -19.29 -5.17 -8.92
CA ASP A 29 -19.77 -4.54 -7.68
C ASP A 29 -18.65 -4.34 -6.65
N GLY A 30 -17.47 -4.94 -6.87
CA GLY A 30 -16.30 -4.82 -6.02
C GLY A 30 -16.35 -5.66 -4.73
N PHE A 31 -17.48 -6.28 -4.41
CA PHE A 31 -17.63 -7.14 -3.23
C PHE A 31 -18.70 -8.22 -3.42
N LEU A 32 -18.64 -9.25 -2.58
CA LEU A 32 -19.66 -10.27 -2.40
C LEU A 32 -20.22 -10.20 -0.97
N ASN A 33 -21.54 -10.24 -0.84
CA ASN A 33 -22.19 -10.27 0.47
C ASN A 33 -22.02 -11.65 1.13
N LEU A 34 -21.51 -11.66 2.37
CA LEU A 34 -21.65 -12.76 3.31
C LEU A 34 -22.94 -12.53 4.11
N ARG A 35 -23.81 -13.54 4.19
CA ARG A 35 -25.15 -13.45 4.78
C ARG A 35 -25.36 -14.45 5.92
N THR A 36 -26.37 -14.24 6.76
CA THR A 36 -26.73 -15.19 7.82
C THR A 36 -27.28 -16.53 7.30
N GLY A 37 -27.85 -16.57 6.09
CA GLY A 37 -28.44 -17.77 5.49
C GLY A 37 -28.35 -17.83 3.96
N PRO A 38 -28.72 -18.97 3.35
CA PRO A 38 -28.51 -19.28 1.92
C PRO A 38 -29.58 -18.68 0.99
N SER A 39 -29.83 -17.37 1.08
CA SER A 39 -30.70 -16.65 0.14
C SER A 39 -30.38 -15.15 0.12
N THR A 40 -30.89 -14.43 -0.89
CA THR A 40 -30.77 -12.97 -1.00
C THR A 40 -31.60 -12.19 0.05
N GLY A 41 -32.55 -12.84 0.71
CA GLY A 41 -33.36 -12.25 1.79
C GLY A 41 -32.67 -12.22 3.16
N TYR A 42 -31.64 -13.04 3.38
CA TYR A 42 -30.93 -13.07 4.66
C TYR A 42 -30.03 -11.85 4.89
N HIS A 43 -29.97 -11.39 6.13
CA HIS A 43 -29.18 -10.23 6.56
C HIS A 43 -27.70 -10.34 6.16
N VAL A 44 -27.12 -9.23 5.67
CA VAL A 44 -25.72 -9.13 5.22
C VAL A 44 -24.81 -8.81 6.41
N ILE A 45 -24.00 -9.78 6.82
CA ILE A 45 -23.07 -9.66 7.95
C ILE A 45 -21.69 -9.12 7.57
N GLN A 46 -21.32 -9.15 6.28
CA GLN A 46 -20.07 -8.58 5.77
C GLN A 46 -20.13 -8.38 4.25
N LYS A 47 -19.54 -7.29 3.75
CA LYS A 47 -19.14 -7.15 2.34
C LYS A 47 -17.70 -7.67 2.20
N MET A 48 -17.49 -8.78 1.49
CA MET A 48 -16.18 -9.36 1.22
C MET A 48 -15.63 -8.76 -0.08
N PRO A 49 -14.54 -7.98 -0.07
CA PRO A 49 -14.01 -7.34 -1.28
C PRO A 49 -13.63 -8.34 -2.39
N HIS A 50 -13.63 -7.89 -3.64
CA HIS A 50 -13.10 -8.63 -4.77
C HIS A 50 -11.64 -9.07 -4.53
N ALA A 51 -11.31 -10.29 -4.97
CA ALA A 51 -10.05 -10.99 -4.72
C ALA A 51 -9.71 -11.19 -3.22
N SER A 52 -10.70 -11.14 -2.32
CA SER A 52 -10.59 -11.67 -0.95
C SER A 52 -10.52 -13.19 -0.96
N ARG A 53 -9.66 -13.74 -0.10
CA ARG A 53 -9.60 -15.17 0.21
C ARG A 53 -10.76 -15.54 1.14
N VAL A 54 -11.42 -16.66 0.87
CA VAL A 54 -12.44 -17.29 1.72
C VAL A 54 -12.15 -18.77 1.84
N GLU A 55 -12.62 -19.37 2.92
CA GLU A 55 -12.49 -20.80 3.20
C GLU A 55 -13.87 -21.46 3.17
N VAL A 56 -14.00 -22.57 2.46
CA VAL A 56 -15.25 -23.33 2.32
C VAL A 56 -15.44 -24.26 3.51
N LEU A 57 -16.60 -24.14 4.16
CA LEU A 57 -17.03 -25.00 5.27
C LEU A 57 -18.12 -25.98 4.85
N ARG A 58 -19.00 -25.60 3.91
CA ARG A 58 -20.05 -26.46 3.34
C ARG A 58 -20.53 -25.91 2.00
N ALA A 59 -20.72 -26.74 0.98
CA ALA A 59 -21.13 -26.31 -0.36
C ALA A 59 -22.37 -27.09 -0.89
N PRO A 60 -23.56 -26.95 -0.29
CA PRO A 60 -24.76 -27.71 -0.67
C PRO A 60 -25.46 -27.18 -1.95
N GLY A 61 -24.76 -26.49 -2.85
CA GLY A 61 -25.31 -25.95 -4.10
C GLY A 61 -24.98 -24.47 -4.34
N LYS A 62 -25.97 -23.69 -4.79
CA LYS A 62 -25.80 -22.26 -5.18
C LYS A 62 -25.36 -21.33 -4.04
N TRP A 63 -25.45 -21.76 -2.78
CA TRP A 63 -24.99 -21.02 -1.62
C TRP A 63 -23.96 -21.84 -0.85
N VAL A 64 -22.80 -21.23 -0.61
CA VAL A 64 -21.67 -21.85 0.07
C VAL A 64 -21.55 -21.23 1.46
N LYS A 65 -21.44 -22.06 2.49
CA LYS A 65 -21.08 -21.63 3.84
C LYS A 65 -19.57 -21.45 3.89
N LEU A 66 -19.13 -20.23 4.20
CA LEU A 66 -17.75 -19.78 4.15
C LEU A 66 -17.30 -19.23 5.50
N ARG A 67 -15.98 -19.28 5.74
CA ARG A 67 -15.28 -18.38 6.66
C ARG A 67 -14.53 -17.32 5.86
N ALA A 68 -14.80 -16.05 6.15
CA ALA A 68 -14.08 -14.91 5.58
C ALA A 68 -12.74 -14.69 6.31
N ALA A 69 -11.81 -13.96 5.68
CA ALA A 69 -10.53 -13.59 6.29
C ALA A 69 -10.63 -12.77 7.61
N SER A 70 -11.82 -12.26 7.93
CA SER A 70 -12.17 -11.62 9.21
C SER A 70 -12.50 -12.60 10.34
N GLY A 71 -12.51 -13.91 10.06
CA GLY A 71 -13.03 -14.96 10.94
C GLY A 71 -14.56 -15.13 10.88
N ARG A 72 -15.32 -14.17 10.32
CA ARG A 72 -16.78 -14.27 10.23
C ARG A 72 -17.22 -15.45 9.37
N VAL A 73 -18.21 -16.20 9.85
CA VAL A 73 -18.81 -17.34 9.16
C VAL A 73 -20.21 -16.97 8.67
N GLY A 74 -20.54 -17.33 7.44
CA GLY A 74 -21.86 -17.09 6.84
C GLY A 74 -21.97 -17.70 5.46
N TRP A 75 -22.97 -17.26 4.68
CA TRP A 75 -23.30 -17.81 3.37
C TRP A 75 -23.05 -16.80 2.25
N ALA A 76 -22.52 -17.25 1.12
CA ALA A 76 -22.39 -16.45 -0.09
C ALA A 76 -22.73 -17.26 -1.35
N HIS A 77 -23.12 -16.58 -2.42
CA HIS A 77 -23.53 -17.23 -3.67
C HIS A 77 -22.31 -17.78 -4.43
N SER A 78 -22.36 -19.05 -4.84
CA SER A 78 -21.22 -19.78 -5.43
C SER A 78 -20.71 -19.18 -6.74
N GLY A 79 -21.60 -18.64 -7.57
CA GLY A 79 -21.25 -18.02 -8.87
C GLY A 79 -20.34 -16.78 -8.78
N TRP A 80 -20.08 -16.27 -7.57
CA TRP A 80 -19.14 -15.18 -7.32
C TRP A 80 -17.87 -15.65 -6.58
N LEU A 81 -17.59 -16.94 -6.61
CA LEU A 81 -16.38 -17.57 -6.05
C LEU A 81 -15.59 -18.24 -7.18
N SER A 82 -14.26 -18.26 -7.04
CA SER A 82 -13.35 -18.93 -7.98
C SER A 82 -12.27 -19.70 -7.21
N PRO A 83 -11.85 -20.90 -7.67
CA PRO A 83 -10.69 -21.60 -7.11
C PRO A 83 -9.39 -20.84 -7.38
N GLN A 84 -9.30 -20.17 -8.53
CA GLN A 84 -8.18 -19.29 -8.87
C GLN A 84 -8.43 -17.88 -8.34
N ARG A 85 -7.37 -17.20 -7.91
CA ARG A 85 -7.46 -15.78 -7.56
C ARG A 85 -7.86 -15.01 -8.83
N PRO A 86 -8.89 -14.14 -8.79
CA PRO A 86 -9.25 -13.33 -9.95
C PRO A 86 -8.08 -12.47 -10.42
N HIS A 87 -7.51 -12.86 -11.55
CA HIS A 87 -6.62 -12.01 -12.32
C HIS A 87 -7.50 -11.19 -13.26
N VAL A 88 -7.55 -9.87 -13.03
CA VAL A 88 -8.01 -8.96 -14.08
C VAL A 88 -6.99 -9.10 -15.21
N LYS A 89 -7.43 -9.49 -16.41
CA LYS A 89 -6.54 -9.47 -17.58
C LYS A 89 -5.92 -8.07 -17.68
N PRO A 90 -4.60 -7.96 -17.85
CA PRO A 90 -3.98 -6.75 -18.37
C PRO A 90 -4.84 -6.13 -19.47
N ASP A 91 -5.30 -4.90 -19.24
CA ASP A 91 -5.38 -3.96 -20.36
C ASP A 91 -3.94 -3.87 -20.90
N THR A 92 -3.75 -4.18 -22.18
CA THR A 92 -2.44 -4.22 -22.84
C THR A 92 -1.72 -2.87 -22.80
N HIS A 93 -2.43 -1.77 -22.51
CA HIS A 93 -1.87 -0.44 -22.30
C HIS A 93 -1.59 -0.11 -20.82
N THR A 94 -1.92 -0.99 -19.89
CA THR A 94 -1.55 -0.87 -18.48
C THR A 94 -0.23 -1.57 -18.23
N ALA A 95 0.87 -0.82 -18.11
CA ALA A 95 2.15 -1.41 -17.70
C ALA A 95 2.05 -2.03 -16.30
N GLN A 96 2.10 -3.36 -16.21
CA GLN A 96 2.14 -4.14 -14.96
C GLN A 96 3.33 -3.75 -14.07
N GLY A 97 3.37 -4.33 -12.87
CA GLY A 97 4.53 -4.28 -11.99
C GLY A 97 4.37 -3.33 -10.81
N VAL A 98 5.50 -2.99 -10.20
CA VAL A 98 5.54 -2.25 -8.93
C VAL A 98 5.20 -0.78 -9.15
N ARG A 99 4.42 -0.22 -8.22
CA ARG A 99 4.18 1.20 -8.04
C ARG A 99 4.31 1.56 -6.56
N PHE A 100 4.38 2.85 -6.27
CA PHE A 100 4.35 3.38 -4.93
C PHE A 100 3.20 4.37 -4.79
N VAL A 101 2.58 4.43 -3.60
CA VAL A 101 1.62 5.47 -3.28
C VAL A 101 2.34 6.82 -3.28
N ASP A 102 1.77 7.77 -4.01
CA ASP A 102 2.16 9.18 -4.08
C ASP A 102 0.95 10.02 -3.66
N ALA A 103 0.84 10.28 -2.36
CA ALA A 103 -0.29 10.96 -1.75
C ALA A 103 0.12 11.87 -0.57
N PRO A 104 1.17 12.70 -0.70
CA PRO A 104 1.75 13.46 0.42
C PRO A 104 0.75 14.43 1.07
N ARG A 105 -0.21 14.97 0.31
CA ARG A 105 -1.24 15.92 0.79
C ARG A 105 -2.47 15.27 1.43
N HIS A 106 -2.57 13.93 1.41
CA HIS A 106 -3.81 13.22 1.79
C HIS A 106 -3.61 12.19 2.92
N ALA A 107 -2.45 12.18 3.57
CA ALA A 107 -1.99 11.17 4.55
C ALA A 107 -1.95 9.71 4.06
N GLY A 108 -2.50 9.42 2.87
CA GLY A 108 -2.47 8.13 2.20
C GLY A 108 -3.47 8.06 1.04
N LEU A 109 -3.51 6.90 0.40
CA LEU A 109 -4.40 6.57 -0.70
C LEU A 109 -5.38 5.46 -0.30
N ASN A 110 -6.66 5.68 -0.56
CA ASN A 110 -7.71 4.69 -0.32
C ASN A 110 -7.65 3.55 -1.35
N LEU A 111 -7.42 2.33 -0.87
CA LEU A 111 -7.68 1.08 -1.57
C LEU A 111 -9.16 0.72 -1.37
N ARG A 112 -9.92 0.67 -2.46
CA ARG A 112 -11.39 0.50 -2.45
C ARG A 112 -11.82 -0.85 -3.00
N SER A 113 -13.03 -1.28 -2.66
CA SER A 113 -13.57 -2.57 -3.14
C SER A 113 -13.81 -2.59 -4.65
N GLY A 114 -14.18 -1.45 -5.24
CA GLY A 114 -14.41 -1.29 -6.68
C GLY A 114 -13.87 0.04 -7.24
N PRO A 115 -13.92 0.21 -8.58
CA PRO A 115 -13.30 1.32 -9.30
C PRO A 115 -14.16 2.60 -9.25
N GLY A 116 -14.13 3.31 -8.13
CA GLY A 116 -14.86 4.57 -7.93
C GLY A 116 -14.81 5.08 -6.49
N THR A 117 -15.10 6.35 -6.27
CA THR A 117 -15.10 6.98 -4.94
C THR A 117 -16.27 6.53 -4.05
N GLY A 118 -17.38 6.07 -4.62
CA GLY A 118 -18.52 5.51 -3.87
C GLY A 118 -18.30 4.09 -3.33
N TYR A 119 -17.24 3.39 -3.74
CA TYR A 119 -16.95 2.04 -3.24
C TYR A 119 -16.28 2.07 -1.86
N THR A 120 -16.65 1.10 -1.01
CA THR A 120 -16.13 0.91 0.35
C THR A 120 -14.60 0.93 0.39
N VAL A 121 -14.02 1.70 1.31
CA VAL A 121 -12.58 1.68 1.58
C VAL A 121 -12.23 0.38 2.28
N VAL A 122 -11.38 -0.44 1.66
CA VAL A 122 -10.83 -1.67 2.22
C VAL A 122 -9.61 -1.37 3.08
N LYS A 123 -8.80 -0.37 2.69
CA LYS A 123 -7.60 0.03 3.41
C LYS A 123 -7.14 1.44 3.03
N LEU A 124 -6.69 2.23 4.01
CA LEU A 124 -5.82 3.37 3.77
C LEU A 124 -4.36 2.89 3.62
N MET A 125 -3.72 3.22 2.49
CA MET A 125 -2.32 2.94 2.20
C MET A 125 -1.50 4.21 2.41
N ARG A 126 -0.49 4.18 3.28
CA ARG A 126 0.34 5.37 3.56
C ARG A 126 1.16 5.80 2.33
N ASP A 127 1.55 7.06 2.30
CA ASP A 127 2.50 7.58 1.30
C ASP A 127 3.80 6.74 1.22
N GLY A 128 4.31 6.56 0.01
CA GLY A 128 5.47 5.72 -0.29
C GLY A 128 5.25 4.21 -0.05
N ALA A 129 4.02 3.74 0.17
CA ALA A 129 3.70 2.32 0.29
C ALA A 129 3.80 1.61 -1.06
N ARG A 130 4.49 0.46 -1.10
CA ARG A 130 4.65 -0.36 -2.30
C ARG A 130 3.35 -1.12 -2.63
N VAL A 131 2.95 -1.06 -3.89
CA VAL A 131 1.85 -1.85 -4.46
C VAL A 131 2.27 -2.54 -5.76
N GLU A 132 1.55 -3.59 -6.12
CA GLU A 132 1.73 -4.31 -7.38
C GLU A 132 0.46 -4.16 -8.22
N VAL A 133 0.60 -3.69 -9.47
CA VAL A 133 -0.53 -3.48 -10.38
C VAL A 133 -0.95 -4.82 -10.98
N LEU A 134 -2.19 -5.21 -10.71
CA LEU A 134 -2.82 -6.44 -11.19
C LEU A 134 -3.72 -6.21 -12.42
N GLY A 135 -4.15 -4.97 -12.67
CA GLY A 135 -5.02 -4.62 -13.79
C GLY A 135 -5.55 -3.20 -13.70
N ARG A 136 -6.47 -2.83 -14.60
CA ARG A 136 -7.04 -1.47 -14.71
C ARG A 136 -8.51 -1.51 -15.10
N LYS A 137 -9.28 -0.52 -14.64
CA LYS A 137 -10.61 -0.17 -15.13
C LYS A 137 -10.75 1.36 -15.12
N GLY A 138 -10.69 1.97 -16.30
CA GLY A 138 -10.68 3.44 -16.45
C GLY A 138 -9.47 4.09 -15.77
N GLN A 139 -9.70 4.99 -14.82
CA GLN A 139 -8.65 5.64 -14.03
C GLN A 139 -8.25 4.87 -12.75
N TRP A 140 -8.83 3.70 -12.51
CA TRP A 140 -8.59 2.89 -11.32
C TRP A 140 -7.70 1.70 -11.65
N LEU A 141 -6.60 1.54 -10.92
CA LEU A 141 -5.75 0.35 -10.98
C LEU A 141 -6.22 -0.64 -9.92
N LEU A 142 -6.43 -1.90 -10.29
CA LEU A 142 -6.50 -2.99 -9.33
C LEU A 142 -5.07 -3.25 -8.84
N VAL A 143 -4.83 -3.13 -7.54
CA VAL A 143 -3.49 -3.28 -6.96
C VAL A 143 -3.50 -4.20 -5.74
N ARG A 144 -2.37 -4.89 -5.52
CA ARG A 144 -2.05 -5.60 -4.29
C ARG A 144 -1.16 -4.74 -3.40
N HIS A 145 -1.60 -4.40 -2.19
CA HIS A 145 -0.77 -3.69 -1.22
C HIS A 145 0.27 -4.64 -0.60
N ALA A 146 1.55 -4.39 -0.86
CA ALA A 146 2.62 -5.35 -0.62
C ALA A 146 2.75 -5.79 0.86
N ARG A 147 2.56 -4.86 1.81
CA ARG A 147 2.69 -5.17 3.25
C ARG A 147 1.54 -6.00 3.81
N SER A 148 0.33 -5.93 3.25
CA SER A 148 -0.86 -6.54 3.87
C SER A 148 -1.63 -7.52 2.99
N GLY A 149 -1.18 -7.81 1.77
CA GLY A 149 -1.83 -8.75 0.83
C GLY A 149 -3.19 -8.32 0.27
N HIS A 150 -3.89 -7.37 0.92
CA HIS A 150 -5.12 -6.74 0.47
C HIS A 150 -5.04 -6.32 -1.00
N VAL A 151 -6.10 -6.66 -1.74
CA VAL A 151 -6.31 -6.28 -3.13
C VAL A 151 -7.54 -5.38 -3.21
N GLY A 152 -7.49 -4.39 -4.09
CA GLY A 152 -8.58 -3.47 -4.35
C GLY A 152 -8.18 -2.41 -5.37
N TYR A 153 -9.07 -1.48 -5.65
CA TYR A 153 -8.88 -0.43 -6.63
C TYR A 153 -8.33 0.85 -5.99
N ALA A 154 -7.31 1.43 -6.62
CA ALA A 154 -6.70 2.70 -6.24
C ALA A 154 -6.62 3.62 -7.47
N HIS A 155 -6.85 4.92 -7.29
CA HIS A 155 -6.87 5.86 -8.41
C HIS A 155 -5.45 6.14 -8.93
N ARG A 156 -5.24 6.02 -10.25
CA ARG A 156 -3.89 5.99 -10.86
C ARG A 156 -3.07 7.27 -10.68
N ALA A 157 -3.73 8.41 -10.45
CA ALA A 157 -3.04 9.70 -10.26
C ALA A 157 -2.22 9.77 -8.97
N TYR A 158 -2.44 8.86 -8.03
CA TYR A 158 -1.73 8.79 -6.75
C TYR A 158 -0.77 7.57 -6.68
N LEU A 159 -0.32 7.09 -7.84
CA LEU A 159 0.55 5.91 -7.97
C LEU A 159 1.71 6.17 -8.94
N SER A 160 2.91 6.25 -8.41
CA SER A 160 4.16 6.55 -9.13
C SER A 160 4.97 5.29 -9.44
N LYS A 161 5.84 5.34 -10.48
CA LYS A 161 6.81 4.26 -10.77
C LYS A 161 7.96 4.23 -9.75
N GLN A 162 8.50 5.40 -9.43
CA GLN A 162 9.54 5.59 -8.42
C GLN A 162 8.89 5.85 -7.07
N ARG A 163 9.51 5.40 -5.98
CA ARG A 163 9.03 5.73 -4.64
C ARG A 163 9.17 7.23 -4.43
N PRO A 164 8.09 7.97 -4.07
CA PRO A 164 8.20 9.39 -3.75
C PRO A 164 9.31 9.56 -2.72
N HIS A 165 10.29 10.38 -3.05
CA HIS A 165 11.23 10.81 -2.05
C HIS A 165 10.44 11.67 -1.09
N ARG A 166 10.30 11.19 0.14
CA ARG A 166 9.94 12.07 1.24
C ARG A 166 10.96 13.19 1.18
N LEU A 167 10.51 14.41 0.88
CA LEU A 167 11.29 15.59 1.20
C LEU A 167 11.54 15.50 2.71
N ARG A 168 12.73 15.01 3.07
CA ARG A 168 13.31 15.36 4.36
C ARG A 168 13.30 16.87 4.34
N GLN A 169 12.55 17.48 5.25
CA GLN A 169 12.84 18.86 5.64
C GLN A 169 14.34 18.92 5.89
N PRO A 170 15.06 19.95 5.40
CA PRO A 170 16.49 20.03 5.60
C PRO A 170 16.76 20.18 7.09
N HIS A 171 17.07 19.07 7.75
CA HIS A 171 17.56 19.07 9.13
C HIS A 171 18.94 19.72 9.10
N HIS A 172 19.06 20.85 9.79
CA HIS A 172 20.34 21.50 10.04
C HIS A 172 21.35 20.51 10.65
N GLY A 173 22.61 20.63 10.21
CA GLY A 173 23.76 20.10 10.93
C GLY A 173 24.36 18.79 10.39
N ALA A 174 25.41 18.94 9.58
CA ALA A 174 26.55 18.00 9.53
C ALA A 174 27.73 18.72 8.84
N GLU A 175 28.78 19.03 9.60
CA GLU A 175 30.03 19.58 9.06
C GLU A 175 30.98 18.49 8.53
N ARG A 176 32.00 18.94 7.79
CA ARG A 176 33.29 18.26 7.47
C ARG A 176 33.26 17.09 6.46
N GLY A 177 33.68 17.42 5.24
CA GLY A 177 35.02 17.05 4.78
C GLY A 177 35.16 15.98 3.70
N TYR A 178 35.47 16.41 2.45
CA TYR A 178 36.57 15.82 1.66
C TYR A 178 37.01 16.72 0.50
N GLU A 179 38.26 16.55 0.07
CA GLU A 179 39.04 17.39 -0.88
C GLU A 179 39.94 16.44 -1.71
N HIS A 180 40.38 16.67 -2.95
CA HIS A 180 40.62 17.87 -3.75
C HIS A 180 40.52 17.50 -5.26
N GLN A 181 39.99 18.35 -6.17
CA GLN A 181 40.42 18.34 -7.59
C GLN A 181 40.03 19.60 -8.40
N HIS A 182 40.92 19.98 -9.32
CA HIS A 182 41.09 21.29 -9.97
C HIS A 182 40.07 21.56 -11.12
N ALA A 183 39.38 22.73 -11.13
CA ALA A 183 39.63 23.94 -11.97
C ALA A 183 38.77 24.01 -13.27
N PRO A 184 38.54 25.18 -13.92
CA PRO A 184 39.10 26.54 -13.70
C PRO A 184 38.06 27.65 -13.40
N ARG A 185 38.55 28.90 -13.25
CA ARG A 185 37.79 30.10 -12.84
C ARG A 185 36.92 30.70 -13.94
N GLY A 186 35.69 31.07 -13.58
CA GLY A 186 34.84 32.02 -14.28
C GLY A 186 33.98 32.80 -13.28
N GLN A 187 34.41 34.00 -12.92
CA GLN A 187 33.68 35.00 -12.10
C GLN A 187 32.97 34.45 -10.84
N ALA A 188 33.72 34.33 -9.73
CA ALA A 188 33.14 34.04 -8.43
C ALA A 188 32.32 35.23 -7.91
N ALA A 189 31.09 34.96 -7.46
CA ALA A 189 30.36 35.87 -6.59
C ALA A 189 31.19 36.13 -5.30
N PRO A 190 31.09 37.31 -4.67
CA PRO A 190 31.91 37.63 -3.52
C PRO A 190 31.70 36.63 -2.38
N ASP A 191 32.79 36.08 -1.85
CA ASP A 191 32.74 35.12 -0.76
C ASP A 191 32.17 35.79 0.51
N LEU A 192 30.93 35.41 0.83
CA LEU A 192 30.22 35.91 2.00
C LEU A 192 30.99 35.63 3.29
N ALA A 193 31.75 34.53 3.38
CA ALA A 193 32.56 34.23 4.54
C ALA A 193 33.68 35.28 4.74
N GLN A 194 34.38 35.66 3.67
CA GLN A 194 35.38 36.74 3.73
C GLN A 194 34.78 38.11 4.02
N ILE A 195 33.61 38.44 3.45
CA ILE A 195 32.91 39.69 3.79
C ILE A 195 32.54 39.73 5.27
N LEU A 196 32.00 38.64 5.81
CA LEU A 196 31.66 38.54 7.22
C LEU A 196 32.91 38.68 8.10
N LEU A 197 34.01 37.97 7.78
CA LEU A 197 35.28 38.09 8.50
C LEU A 197 35.81 39.54 8.50
N ALA A 198 35.83 40.20 7.35
CA ALA A 198 36.29 41.59 7.20
C ALA A 198 35.42 42.63 7.94
N CYS A 199 34.24 42.22 8.42
CA CYS A 199 33.32 43.05 9.19
C CYS A 199 33.18 42.61 10.67
N GLN A 200 33.88 41.57 11.11
CA GLN A 200 33.91 41.14 12.53
C GLN A 200 34.54 42.21 13.45
N GLY A 201 34.23 42.14 14.74
CA GLY A 201 34.68 43.10 15.76
C GLY A 201 33.99 44.46 15.74
N ARG A 202 33.12 44.74 14.76
CA ARG A 202 32.35 45.99 14.66
C ARG A 202 31.07 45.93 15.52
N PRO A 203 30.58 47.08 16.05
CA PRO A 203 29.28 47.13 16.70
C PRO A 203 28.15 46.90 15.68
N PRO A 204 26.98 46.33 16.07
CA PRO A 204 26.02 45.74 15.13
C PRO A 204 25.59 46.61 13.94
N ARG A 205 25.34 47.92 14.17
CA ARG A 205 24.97 48.87 13.10
C ARG A 205 26.11 49.09 12.08
N ALA A 206 27.36 49.11 12.54
CA ALA A 206 28.53 49.27 11.68
C ALA A 206 28.90 47.96 10.94
N THR A 207 28.60 46.80 11.53
CA THR A 207 28.74 45.49 10.89
C THR A 207 27.81 45.37 9.68
N GLN A 208 26.53 45.72 9.85
CA GLN A 208 25.54 45.69 8.76
C GLN A 208 25.92 46.64 7.60
N ALA A 209 26.35 47.86 7.90
CA ALA A 209 26.82 48.80 6.88
C ALA A 209 28.06 48.29 6.12
N CYS A 210 29.02 47.70 6.83
CA CYS A 210 30.23 47.10 6.25
C CYS A 210 29.91 45.96 5.27
N ILE A 211 28.98 45.06 5.64
CA ILE A 211 28.53 43.96 4.80
C ILE A 211 27.82 44.49 3.55
N ALA A 212 26.88 45.44 3.71
CA ALA A 212 26.11 46.00 2.61
C ALA A 212 26.99 46.75 1.58
N GLN A 213 28.00 47.50 2.03
CA GLN A 213 28.95 48.15 1.11
C GLN A 213 29.75 47.12 0.30
N ARG A 214 30.27 46.06 0.94
CA ARG A 214 31.09 45.04 0.27
C ARG A 214 30.29 44.14 -0.68
N LEU A 215 29.00 43.92 -0.42
CA LEU A 215 28.11 43.21 -1.35
C LEU A 215 27.73 44.06 -2.58
N ASN A 216 27.64 45.38 -2.44
CA ASN A 216 27.20 46.28 -3.52
C ASN A 216 28.36 46.87 -4.35
N GLY A 217 29.59 46.88 -3.83
CA GLY A 217 30.77 47.47 -4.49
C GLY A 217 31.43 46.63 -5.60
N HIS A 218 30.76 45.59 -6.10
CA HIS A 218 31.27 44.67 -7.12
C HIS A 218 30.31 44.55 -8.33
N ARG A 219 29.84 45.70 -8.84
CA ARG A 219 29.23 45.82 -10.17
C ARG A 219 30.20 46.51 -11.11
#